data_AF-A0A818MFJ2-F1
#
_entry.id   AF-A0A818MFJ2-F1
#
_cell.length_a   1.000
_cell.length_b   1.000
_cell.length_c   1.000
_cell.angle_alpha   90.00
_cell.angle_beta   90.00
_cell.angle_gamma   90.00
#
_symmetry.space_group_name_H-M   'P 1'
#
loop_
_entity.id
_entity.type
_entity.pdbx_description
1 polymer ?
#
loop_
_entity_poly.entity_id
_entity_poly.type
_entity_poly.pdbx_seq_one_letter_code
_entity_poly.pdbx_strand_id
1 'polypeptide(L)'
;MIESRSRDFLNVKRVTKELETLTRAIDRNNPCMPPTSPQSTDEIKQLAAWRKFIAWERSNPLKTEDILLVARRVVLAYEQCLLCLGYHADLWYVLYSKPMIKNVKELIDIY
;
A
#
# COMPACT_ATOMS: atom_id res chain seq x y z
N MET A 1 -12.02 3.01 -31.25
CA MET A 1 -11.04 2.24 -30.43
C MET A 1 -10.24 3.13 -29.46
N ILE A 2 -9.80 4.34 -29.86
CA ILE A 2 -9.10 5.29 -28.97
C ILE A 2 -10.07 5.96 -27.99
N GLU A 3 -11.24 6.37 -28.47
CA GLU A 3 -12.22 7.13 -27.70
C GLU A 3 -12.81 6.34 -26.51
N SER A 4 -13.02 5.03 -26.69
CA SER A 4 -13.51 4.14 -25.63
C SER A 4 -12.52 3.93 -24.48
N ARG A 5 -11.20 4.11 -24.72
CA ARG A 5 -10.15 3.99 -23.69
C ARG A 5 -9.78 5.34 -23.05
N SER A 6 -10.29 6.44 -23.59
CA SER A 6 -9.94 7.81 -23.16
C SER A 6 -10.35 8.07 -21.71
N ARG A 7 -11.53 7.59 -21.30
CA ARG A 7 -12.04 7.77 -19.93
C ARG A 7 -11.16 7.07 -18.88
N ASP A 8 -10.81 5.81 -19.13
CA ASP A 8 -9.97 5.03 -18.23
C ASP A 8 -8.57 5.63 -18.14
N PHE A 9 -8.01 6.08 -19.27
CA PHE A 9 -6.74 6.76 -19.31
C PHE A 9 -6.72 8.03 -18.44
N LEU A 10 -7.78 8.86 -18.51
CA LEU A 10 -7.89 10.05 -17.67
C LEU A 10 -7.98 9.72 -16.18
N ASN A 11 -8.72 8.67 -15.82
CA ASN A 11 -8.79 8.20 -14.43
C ASN A 11 -7.41 7.71 -13.94
N VAL A 12 -6.73 6.87 -14.73
CA VAL A 12 -5.38 6.39 -14.42
C VAL A 12 -4.42 7.57 -14.25
N LYS A 13 -4.42 8.54 -15.18
CA LYS A 13 -3.55 9.73 -15.11
C LYS A 13 -3.77 10.54 -13.83
N ARG A 14 -5.03 10.68 -13.37
CA ARG A 14 -5.35 11.33 -12.09
C ARG A 14 -4.78 10.53 -10.92
N VAL A 15 -5.06 9.23 -10.88
CA VAL A 15 -4.63 8.32 -9.80
C VAL A 15 -3.10 8.24 -9.73
N THR A 16 -2.39 8.26 -10.86
CA THR A 16 -0.92 8.29 -10.91
C THR A 16 -0.36 9.55 -10.24
N LYS A 17 -0.95 10.73 -10.45
CA LYS A 17 -0.49 11.97 -9.79
C LYS A 17 -0.67 11.92 -8.28
N GLU A 18 -1.78 11.36 -7.81
CA GLU A 18 -2.03 11.15 -6.38
C GLU A 18 -1.01 10.17 -5.78
N LEU A 19 -0.76 9.06 -6.48
CA LEU A 19 0.25 8.06 -6.12
C LEU A 19 1.66 8.68 -6.00
N GLU A 20 2.09 9.45 -6.98
CA GLU A 20 3.38 10.15 -6.97
C GLU A 20 3.51 11.08 -5.75
N THR A 21 2.44 11.81 -5.43
CA THR A 21 2.43 12.71 -4.27
C THR A 21 2.59 11.96 -2.95
N LEU A 22 1.95 10.80 -2.80
CA LEU A 22 2.05 9.98 -1.59
C LEU A 22 3.42 9.31 -1.46
N THR A 23 3.90 8.71 -2.55
CA THR A 23 5.16 7.96 -2.58
C THR A 23 6.40 8.85 -2.46
N ARG A 24 6.31 10.14 -2.80
CA ARG A 24 7.43 11.09 -2.67
C ARG A 24 7.92 11.28 -1.22
N ALA A 25 7.03 11.10 -0.24
CA ALA A 25 7.38 11.23 1.18
C ALA A 25 8.01 9.95 1.77
N ILE A 26 8.04 8.86 0.99
CA ILE A 26 8.45 7.54 1.44
C ILE A 26 9.88 7.26 1.00
N ASP A 27 10.75 6.91 1.95
CA ASP A 27 12.05 6.35 1.66
C ASP A 27 11.96 4.83 1.52
N ARG A 28 12.12 4.36 0.29
CA ARG A 28 12.08 2.93 -0.07
C ARG A 28 13.43 2.24 0.02
N ASN A 29 14.51 3.01 0.21
CA ASN A 29 15.87 2.49 0.31
C ASN A 29 16.33 2.36 1.76
N ASN A 30 15.51 2.81 2.72
CA ASN A 30 15.84 2.72 4.12
C ASN A 30 15.98 1.24 4.54
N PRO A 31 17.09 0.84 5.15
CA PRO A 31 17.26 -0.53 5.62
C PRO A 31 16.21 -0.85 6.69
N CYS A 32 15.76 -2.09 6.70
CA CYS A 32 14.90 -2.60 7.76
C CYS A 32 15.70 -2.65 9.07
N MET A 33 15.41 -1.73 9.98
CA MET A 33 16.06 -1.64 11.29
C MET A 33 15.02 -1.88 12.39
N PRO A 34 15.39 -2.55 13.51
CA PRO A 34 14.49 -2.72 14.64
C PRO A 34 14.16 -1.35 15.28
N PRO A 35 12.92 -1.16 15.81
CA PRO A 35 12.53 0.08 16.46
C PRO A 35 13.45 0.39 17.64
N THR A 36 14.02 1.59 17.68
CA THR A 36 14.79 2.05 18.84
C THR A 36 13.86 2.64 19.90
N SER A 37 14.30 2.63 21.17
CA SER A 37 13.64 3.35 22.25
C SER A 37 14.57 4.44 22.79
N PRO A 38 14.25 5.74 22.61
CA PRO A 38 13.07 6.28 21.93
C PRO A 38 13.12 6.09 20.40
N GLN A 39 11.94 6.07 19.77
CA GLN A 39 11.83 6.02 18.30
C GLN A 39 12.37 7.29 17.69
N SER A 40 13.04 7.17 16.54
CA SER A 40 13.56 8.34 15.84
C SER A 40 12.42 9.15 15.20
N THR A 41 12.60 10.47 15.11
CA THR A 41 11.63 11.35 14.45
C THR A 41 11.40 10.95 12.99
N ASP A 42 12.43 10.45 12.32
CA ASP A 42 12.35 10.04 10.91
C ASP A 42 11.60 8.72 10.75
N GLU A 43 11.78 7.75 11.64
CA GLU A 43 11.00 6.52 11.70
C GLU A 43 9.50 6.83 11.89
N ILE A 44 9.14 7.73 12.80
CA ILE A 44 7.76 8.16 13.02
C ILE A 44 7.16 8.78 11.75
N LYS A 45 7.93 9.64 11.05
CA LYS A 45 7.50 10.23 9.78
C LYS A 45 7.32 9.18 8.69
N GLN A 46 8.25 8.23 8.57
CA GLN A 46 8.16 7.15 7.57
C GLN A 46 6.96 6.25 7.84
N LEU A 47 6.72 5.84 9.09
CA LEU A 47 5.52 5.10 9.49
C LEU A 47 4.24 5.83 9.11
N ALA A 48 4.17 7.14 9.39
CA ALA A 48 3.00 7.95 9.03
C ALA A 48 2.79 8.03 7.51
N ALA A 49 3.87 8.21 6.73
CA ALA A 49 3.81 8.24 5.28
C ALA A 49 3.34 6.91 4.68
N TRP A 50 3.90 5.79 5.13
CA TRP A 50 3.48 4.45 4.71
C TRP A 50 2.03 4.14 5.07
N ARG A 51 1.61 4.45 6.31
CA ARG A 51 0.22 4.26 6.73
C ARG A 51 -0.76 5.09 5.89
N LYS A 52 -0.38 6.32 5.54
CA LYS A 52 -1.18 7.18 4.64
C LYS A 52 -1.30 6.56 3.24
N PHE A 53 -0.21 6.04 2.69
CA PHE A 53 -0.21 5.39 1.38
C PHE A 53 -1.09 4.13 1.37
N ILE A 54 -0.96 3.26 2.38
CA ILE A 54 -1.78 2.05 2.52
C ILE A 54 -3.26 2.40 2.68
N ALA A 55 -3.58 3.43 3.48
CA ALA A 55 -4.97 3.89 3.63
C ALA A 55 -5.54 4.41 2.30
N TRP A 56 -4.73 5.09 1.50
CA TRP A 56 -5.11 5.52 0.16
C TRP A 56 -5.37 4.32 -0.77
N GLU A 57 -4.53 3.29 -0.78
CA GLU A 57 -4.81 2.08 -1.57
C GLU A 57 -6.11 1.39 -1.13
N ARG A 58 -6.35 1.31 0.18
CA ARG A 58 -7.60 0.77 0.74
C ARG A 58 -8.83 1.57 0.34
N SER A 59 -8.70 2.86 0.05
CA SER A 59 -9.80 3.71 -0.40
C SER A 59 -10.28 3.42 -1.83
N ASN A 60 -9.61 2.51 -2.55
CA ASN A 60 -9.89 2.17 -3.94
C ASN A 60 -9.90 3.41 -4.87
N PRO A 61 -8.73 4.05 -5.07
CA PRO A 61 -8.65 5.31 -5.82
C PRO A 61 -9.00 5.13 -7.31
N LEU A 62 -8.85 3.90 -7.84
CA LEU A 62 -9.29 3.53 -9.18
C LEU A 62 -10.82 3.41 -9.30
N LYS A 63 -11.55 3.27 -8.18
CA LYS A 63 -13.00 3.01 -8.15
C LYS A 63 -13.38 1.78 -8.99
N THR A 64 -12.55 0.75 -8.95
CA THR A 64 -12.81 -0.52 -9.64
C THR A 64 -13.78 -1.37 -8.84
N GLU A 65 -14.62 -2.16 -9.53
CA GLU A 65 -15.48 -3.17 -8.92
C GLU A 65 -14.72 -4.48 -8.63
N ASP A 66 -13.53 -4.65 -9.20
CA ASP A 66 -12.66 -5.80 -8.97
C ASP A 66 -12.03 -5.74 -7.56
N ILE A 67 -12.70 -6.39 -6.61
CA ILE A 67 -12.28 -6.46 -5.20
C ILE A 67 -10.92 -7.16 -5.07
N LEU A 68 -10.62 -8.16 -5.91
CA LEU A 68 -9.34 -8.88 -5.88
C LEU A 68 -8.19 -7.99 -6.34
N LEU A 69 -8.42 -7.13 -7.34
CA LEU A 69 -7.44 -6.11 -7.74
C LEU A 69 -7.17 -5.12 -6.60
N VAL A 70 -8.21 -4.65 -5.91
CA VAL A 70 -8.03 -3.76 -4.75
C VAL A 70 -7.24 -4.47 -3.64
N ALA A 71 -7.59 -5.72 -3.33
CA ALA A 71 -6.89 -6.51 -2.31
C ALA A 71 -5.41 -6.69 -2.67
N ARG A 72 -5.09 -7.08 -3.92
CA ARG A 72 -3.70 -7.22 -4.39
C ARG A 72 -2.90 -5.94 -4.25
N ARG A 73 -3.48 -4.79 -4.60
CA ARG A 73 -2.81 -3.49 -4.46
C ARG A 73 -2.52 -3.14 -3.01
N VAL A 74 -3.46 -3.41 -2.10
CA VAL A 74 -3.26 -3.17 -0.67
C VAL A 74 -2.18 -4.10 -0.10
N VAL A 75 -2.21 -5.38 -0.46
CA VAL A 75 -1.18 -6.35 -0.04
C VAL A 75 0.19 -5.91 -0.54
N LEU A 76 0.31 -5.55 -1.83
CA LEU A 76 1.56 -5.03 -2.40
C LEU A 76 2.05 -3.81 -1.62
N ALA A 77 1.18 -2.87 -1.25
CA ALA A 77 1.57 -1.69 -0.47
C ALA A 77 2.11 -2.07 0.93
N TYR A 78 1.54 -3.09 1.57
CA TYR A 78 2.08 -3.64 2.82
C TYR A 78 3.42 -4.34 2.60
N GLU A 79 3.55 -5.18 1.58
CA GLU A 79 4.82 -5.87 1.27
C GLU A 79 5.95 -4.87 1.04
N GLN A 80 5.70 -3.80 0.27
CA GLN A 80 6.68 -2.74 0.06
C GLN A 80 7.03 -2.00 1.37
N CYS A 81 6.05 -1.76 2.24
CA CYS A 81 6.29 -1.14 3.54
C CYS A 81 7.17 -2.03 4.45
N LEU A 82 6.92 -3.33 4.44
CA LEU A 82 7.63 -4.32 5.27
C LEU A 82 9.10 -4.50 4.86
N LEU A 83 9.48 -4.14 3.62
CA LEU A 83 10.90 -4.10 3.22
C LEU A 83 11.71 -3.09 4.04
N CYS A 84 11.09 -1.98 4.45
CA CYS A 84 11.75 -0.91 5.21
C CYS A 84 11.42 -0.94 6.71
N LEU A 85 10.25 -1.48 7.08
CA LEU A 85 9.68 -1.41 8.44
C LEU A 85 9.25 -2.79 8.97
N GLY A 86 9.90 -3.86 8.51
CA GLY A 86 9.55 -5.24 8.82
C GLY A 86 9.66 -5.64 10.30
N TYR A 87 10.38 -4.90 11.14
CA TYR A 87 10.45 -5.17 12.59
C TYR A 87 9.24 -4.62 13.38
N HIS A 88 8.34 -3.89 12.73
CA HIS A 88 7.11 -3.37 13.32
C HIS A 88 6.01 -4.45 13.32
N ALA A 89 5.86 -5.15 14.44
CA ALA A 89 4.90 -6.24 14.59
C ALA A 89 3.42 -5.83 14.35
N ASP A 90 3.09 -4.56 14.58
CA ASP A 90 1.76 -4.00 14.30
C ASP A 90 1.41 -4.04 12.80
N LEU A 91 2.39 -3.82 11.92
CA LEU A 91 2.17 -3.89 10.46
C LEU A 91 1.81 -5.31 10.02
N TRP A 92 2.54 -6.30 10.53
CA TRP A 92 2.25 -7.72 10.31
C TRP A 92 0.88 -8.11 10.82
N TYR A 93 0.56 -7.72 12.06
CA TYR A 93 -0.72 -8.02 12.67
C TYR A 93 -1.89 -7.49 11.83
N VAL A 94 -1.77 -6.25 11.32
CA VAL A 94 -2.82 -5.66 10.49
C VAL A 94 -2.96 -6.37 9.14
N LEU A 95 -1.84 -6.69 8.47
CA LEU A 95 -1.85 -7.41 7.19
C LEU A 95 -2.52 -8.79 7.31
N TYR A 96 -2.18 -9.55 8.35
CA TYR A 96 -2.73 -10.89 8.60
C TYR A 96 -3.96 -10.87 9.51
N SER A 97 -4.58 -9.72 9.74
CA SER A 97 -5.85 -9.68 10.46
C SER A 97 -6.97 -10.30 9.61
N LYS A 98 -7.88 -11.06 10.26
CA LYS A 98 -8.97 -11.83 9.61
C LYS A 98 -9.77 -11.10 8.50
N PRO A 99 -10.12 -9.79 8.59
CA PRO A 99 -10.86 -9.15 7.51
C PRO A 99 -10.05 -8.99 6.20
N MET A 100 -8.71 -8.90 6.27
CA MET A 100 -7.85 -8.92 5.06
C MET A 100 -7.69 -10.34 4.50
N ILE A 101 -7.51 -11.33 5.38
CA ILE A 101 -7.22 -12.73 4.98
C ILE A 101 -8.34 -13.37 4.14
N LYS A 102 -9.62 -13.03 4.35
CA LYS A 102 -10.72 -13.58 3.53
C LYS A 102 -10.54 -13.32 2.03
N ASN A 103 -9.97 -12.17 1.66
CA ASN A 103 -9.70 -11.82 0.26
C ASN A 103 -8.30 -12.29 -0.20
N VAL A 104 -7.40 -12.60 0.73
CA VAL A 104 -6.01 -13.01 0.45
C VAL A 104 -5.86 -14.52 0.31
N LYS A 105 -6.71 -15.34 0.96
CA LYS A 105 -6.70 -16.80 0.74
C LYS A 105 -6.95 -17.16 -0.73
N GLU A 106 -7.89 -16.48 -1.39
CA GLU A 106 -8.14 -16.63 -2.83
C GLU A 106 -6.94 -16.20 -3.71
N LEU A 107 -6.00 -15.41 -3.17
CA LEU A 107 -4.79 -14.98 -3.88
C LEU A 107 -3.59 -15.91 -3.63
N ILE A 108 -3.52 -16.55 -2.47
CA ILE A 108 -2.47 -17.53 -2.14
C ILE A 108 -2.71 -18.83 -2.90
N ASP A 109 -3.97 -19.24 -3.11
CA ASP A 109 -4.32 -20.44 -3.88
C ASP A 109 -4.03 -20.32 -5.40
N ILE A 110 -3.49 -19.17 -5.86
CA ILE A 110 -3.08 -18.91 -7.25
C ILE A 110 -1.55 -19.11 -7.44
N TYR A 111 -0.78 -19.26 -6.36
CA TYR A 111 0.66 -19.53 -6.38
C TYR A 111 0.95 -20.96 -5.90
#